data_AF-A0A8C4L034-F1
#
_entry.id   AF-A0A8C4L034-F1
#
_cell.length_a   1.000
_cell.length_b   1.000
_cell.length_c   1.000
_cell.angle_alpha   90.00
_cell.angle_beta   90.00
_cell.angle_gamma   90.00
#
_symmetry.space_group_name_H-M   'P 1'
#
loop_
_entity.id
_entity.type
_entity.pdbx_description
1 polymer ?
#
loop_
_entity_poly.entity_id
_entity_poly.type
_entity_poly.pdbx_seq_one_letter_code
_entity_poly.pdbx_strand_id
1 'polypeptide(L)'
;MDLVLSAADYYFFTPYIYPATWPEDDIFRQTISLLIVTNLGAYILYFLFSTLNYYFVFDHALMKHPQFLKNQVYREIMFAVQSLPWISIPTILLFLLELRGYSKLYDDVGEFPSGWFHLVVSVLSFLFFTDMLIYWIHRGLHHRLVYKHVHKPHHTWKIPTPFASHAFHPLDGFLQGLPYHIYPFIFPLHKMVYLGLYILVNFWTISIHDGNGCKNEKLFNGEFTKTE
;
A
#
# COMPACT_ATOMS: atom_id res chain seq x y z
N MET A 1 4.64 -2.60 13.05
CA MET A 1 6.00 -2.47 12.50
C MET A 1 7.05 -2.89 13.52
N ASP A 2 6.82 -2.66 14.80
CA ASP A 2 7.57 -3.25 15.92
C ASP A 2 7.89 -4.74 15.72
N LEU A 3 6.90 -5.60 15.47
CA LEU A 3 7.10 -7.04 15.28
C LEU A 3 8.07 -7.37 14.14
N VAL A 4 7.92 -6.68 13.01
CA VAL A 4 8.74 -6.90 11.81
C VAL A 4 10.15 -6.38 12.04
N LEU A 5 10.30 -5.20 12.65
CA LEU A 5 11.59 -4.61 12.93
C LEU A 5 12.35 -5.43 13.98
N SER A 6 11.71 -5.81 15.09
CA SER A 6 12.33 -6.66 16.11
C SER A 6 12.79 -8.01 15.55
N ALA A 7 12.01 -8.63 14.66
CA ALA A 7 12.45 -9.84 13.97
C ALA A 7 13.66 -9.57 13.06
N ALA A 8 13.64 -8.48 12.29
CA ALA A 8 14.76 -8.10 11.41
C ALA A 8 16.03 -7.79 12.21
N ASP A 9 15.92 -7.09 13.34
CA ASP A 9 17.03 -6.82 14.25
C ASP A 9 17.60 -8.11 14.83
N TYR A 10 16.74 -8.96 15.40
CA TYR A 10 17.16 -10.22 16.01
C TYR A 10 17.85 -11.18 15.04
N TYR A 11 17.27 -11.39 13.86
CA TYR A 11 17.76 -12.40 12.91
C TYR A 11 18.82 -11.88 11.94
N PHE A 12 18.89 -10.56 11.69
CA PHE A 12 19.73 -10.04 10.61
C PHE A 12 20.54 -8.80 10.98
N PHE A 13 19.92 -7.72 11.43
CA PHE A 13 20.66 -6.47 11.60
C PHE A 13 21.63 -6.49 12.78
N THR A 14 21.21 -6.94 13.97
CA THR A 14 22.10 -7.01 15.15
C THR A 14 23.27 -7.97 14.96
N PRO A 15 23.09 -9.18 14.39
CA PRO A 15 24.20 -10.12 14.25
C PRO A 15 25.18 -9.79 13.11
N TYR A 16 24.73 -9.14 12.03
CA TYR A 16 25.52 -9.06 10.79
C TYR A 16 25.77 -7.64 10.26
N ILE A 17 24.97 -6.65 10.64
CA ILE A 17 25.01 -5.32 10.01
C ILE A 17 25.45 -4.23 10.99
N TYR A 18 24.82 -4.14 12.16
CA TYR A 18 25.12 -3.10 13.15
C TYR A 18 26.14 -3.59 14.17
N PRO A 19 27.05 -2.70 14.64
CA PRO A 19 27.95 -3.05 15.72
C PRO A 19 27.18 -3.25 17.03
N ALA A 20 27.66 -4.15 17.89
CA ALA A 20 27.06 -4.43 19.19
C ALA A 20 26.94 -3.20 20.11
N THR A 21 27.67 -2.12 19.82
CA THR A 21 27.64 -0.85 20.55
C THR A 21 26.52 0.09 20.13
N TRP A 22 25.76 -0.20 19.06
CA TRP A 22 24.67 0.66 18.57
C TRP A 22 23.31 0.09 19.00
N PRO A 23 22.63 0.68 20.00
CA PRO A 23 21.40 0.13 20.57
C PRO A 23 20.22 0.03 19.59
N GLU A 24 19.36 -0.97 19.76
CA GLU A 24 18.15 -1.22 18.95
C GLU A 24 17.08 -0.11 19.09
N ASP A 25 17.09 0.60 20.21
CA ASP A 25 16.15 1.70 20.52
C ASP A 25 16.64 3.07 20.04
N ASP A 26 17.84 3.14 19.47
CA ASP A 26 18.39 4.37 18.88
C ASP A 26 17.56 4.82 17.67
N ILE A 27 17.23 6.11 17.62
CA ILE A 27 16.33 6.65 16.59
C ILE A 27 16.93 6.60 15.19
N PHE A 28 18.24 6.77 15.05
CA PHE A 28 18.90 6.73 13.74
C PHE A 28 18.96 5.31 13.22
N ARG A 29 19.30 4.36 14.09
CA ARG A 29 19.24 2.92 13.76
C ARG A 29 17.83 2.54 13.30
N GLN A 30 16.81 2.81 14.12
CA GLN A 30 15.42 2.50 13.78
C GLN A 30 14.99 3.13 12.46
N THR A 31 15.36 4.39 12.20
CA THR A 31 15.03 5.07 10.94
C THR A 31 15.64 4.36 9.73
N ILE A 32 16.93 3.99 9.81
CA ILE A 32 17.64 3.30 8.73
C ILE A 32 17.05 1.90 8.52
N SER A 33 16.84 1.15 9.60
CA SER A 33 16.28 -0.20 9.53
C SER A 33 14.85 -0.19 8.98
N LEU A 34 14.02 0.75 9.41
CA LEU A 34 12.67 0.93 8.87
C LEU A 34 12.69 1.30 7.39
N LEU A 35 13.61 2.16 6.93
CA LEU A 35 13.79 2.46 5.51
C LEU A 35 14.06 1.18 4.72
N ILE A 36 14.99 0.35 5.19
CA ILE A 36 15.37 -0.88 4.50
C ILE A 36 14.20 -1.88 4.51
N VAL A 37 13.64 -2.18 5.67
CA VAL A 37 12.58 -3.19 5.84
C VAL A 37 11.31 -2.79 5.09
N THR A 38 10.91 -1.52 5.17
CA THR A 38 9.70 -1.03 4.50
C THR A 38 9.84 -1.13 2.98
N ASN A 39 10.98 -0.72 2.42
CA ASN A 39 11.19 -0.79 0.98
C ASN A 39 11.31 -2.24 0.48
N LEU A 40 12.06 -3.09 1.18
CA LEU A 40 12.15 -4.51 0.82
C LEU A 40 10.78 -5.19 0.91
N GLY A 41 10.04 -4.97 1.99
CA GLY A 41 8.68 -5.48 2.15
C GLY A 41 7.75 -5.00 1.05
N ALA A 42 7.75 -3.70 0.74
CA ALA A 42 6.96 -3.13 -0.34
C ALA A 42 7.30 -3.76 -1.70
N TYR A 43 8.58 -3.92 -2.03
CA TYR A 43 8.99 -4.59 -3.27
C TYR A 43 8.60 -6.07 -3.30
N ILE A 44 8.76 -6.80 -2.20
CA ILE A 44 8.37 -8.21 -2.12
C ILE A 44 6.86 -8.34 -2.38
N LEU A 45 6.03 -7.59 -1.65
CA LEU A 45 4.57 -7.64 -1.82
C LEU A 45 4.16 -7.21 -3.24
N TYR A 46 4.72 -6.11 -3.72
CA TYR A 46 4.45 -5.58 -5.07
C TYR A 46 4.78 -6.60 -6.15
N PHE A 47 6.02 -7.12 -6.19
CA PHE A 47 6.43 -8.06 -7.22
C PHE A 47 5.74 -9.40 -7.07
N LEU A 48 5.58 -9.93 -5.86
CA LEU A 48 4.91 -11.21 -5.63
C LEU A 48 3.48 -11.16 -6.14
N PHE A 49 2.66 -10.25 -5.62
CA PHE A 49 1.23 -10.22 -5.94
C PHE A 49 0.96 -9.69 -7.35
N SER A 50 1.73 -8.72 -7.85
CA SER A 50 1.56 -8.26 -9.24
C SER A 50 1.93 -9.35 -10.24
N THR A 51 2.99 -10.13 -9.97
CA THR A 51 3.39 -11.25 -10.83
C THR A 51 2.36 -12.37 -10.79
N LEU A 52 1.89 -12.76 -9.60
CA LEU A 52 0.84 -13.78 -9.46
C LEU A 52 -0.44 -13.35 -10.19
N ASN A 53 -0.91 -12.11 -9.98
CA ASN A 53 -2.09 -11.61 -10.67
C ASN A 53 -1.85 -11.55 -12.19
N TYR A 54 -0.70 -11.04 -12.64
CA TYR A 54 -0.37 -10.95 -14.06
C TYR A 54 -0.42 -12.31 -14.76
N TYR A 55 0.12 -13.38 -14.16
CA TYR A 55 0.13 -14.70 -14.81
C TYR A 55 -1.18 -15.49 -14.65
N PHE A 56 -1.87 -15.36 -13.51
CA PHE A 56 -3.01 -16.24 -13.19
C PHE A 56 -4.38 -15.58 -13.36
N VAL A 57 -4.48 -14.25 -13.35
CA VAL A 57 -5.75 -13.51 -13.33
C VAL A 57 -5.88 -12.55 -14.50
N PHE A 58 -4.81 -11.82 -14.82
CA PHE A 58 -4.83 -10.78 -15.86
C PHE A 58 -5.12 -11.35 -17.26
N ASP A 59 -6.06 -10.72 -17.96
CA ASP A 59 -6.38 -11.08 -19.34
C ASP A 59 -5.42 -10.40 -20.31
N HIS A 60 -4.48 -11.19 -20.80
CA HIS A 60 -3.46 -10.75 -21.75
C HIS A 60 -4.04 -10.30 -23.11
N ALA A 61 -5.31 -10.61 -23.42
CA ALA A 61 -5.96 -10.06 -24.62
C ALA A 61 -6.10 -8.52 -24.55
N LEU A 62 -6.18 -7.94 -23.34
CA LEU A 62 -6.22 -6.49 -23.12
C LEU A 62 -4.98 -5.78 -23.65
N MET A 63 -3.84 -6.46 -23.75
CA MET A 63 -2.60 -5.87 -24.29
C MET A 63 -2.68 -5.56 -25.80
N LYS A 64 -3.69 -6.09 -26.50
CA LYS A 64 -3.97 -5.77 -27.91
C LYS A 64 -4.84 -4.52 -28.08
N HIS A 65 -5.35 -3.95 -26.99
CA HIS A 65 -6.23 -2.79 -27.04
C HIS A 65 -5.47 -1.57 -27.61
N PRO A 66 -6.09 -0.72 -28.45
CA PRO A 66 -5.42 0.43 -29.06
C PRO A 66 -4.85 1.44 -28.07
N GLN A 67 -5.39 1.48 -26.84
CA GLN A 67 -4.92 2.37 -25.77
C GLN A 67 -3.84 1.72 -24.87
N PHE A 68 -3.47 0.46 -25.13
CA PHE A 68 -2.35 -0.18 -24.45
C PHE A 68 -1.04 0.38 -24.99
N LEU A 69 -0.21 0.93 -24.11
CA LEU A 69 0.98 1.67 -24.51
C LEU A 69 2.13 0.73 -24.88
N LYS A 70 3.02 1.19 -25.76
CA LYS A 70 4.25 0.45 -26.08
C LYS A 70 5.10 0.29 -24.81
N ASN A 71 5.57 -0.93 -24.56
CA ASN A 71 6.36 -1.32 -23.38
C ASN A 71 5.69 -0.95 -22.05
N GLN A 72 4.34 -0.95 -21.98
CA GLN A 72 3.60 -0.47 -20.82
C GLN A 72 4.00 -1.17 -19.52
N VAL A 73 4.06 -2.51 -19.51
CA VAL A 73 4.44 -3.30 -18.32
C VAL A 73 5.79 -2.84 -17.75
N TYR A 74 6.81 -2.68 -18.61
CA TYR A 74 8.11 -2.19 -18.19
C TYR A 74 8.02 -0.78 -17.59
N ARG A 75 7.25 0.11 -18.22
CA ARG A 75 7.09 1.50 -17.75
C ARG A 75 6.34 1.58 -16.42
N GLU A 76 5.30 0.76 -16.24
CA GLU A 76 4.57 0.62 -14.97
C GLU A 76 5.51 0.16 -13.86
N ILE A 77 6.27 -0.92 -14.10
CA ILE A 77 7.25 -1.44 -13.14
C ILE A 77 8.31 -0.40 -12.78
N MET A 78 8.91 0.26 -13.78
CA MET A 78 9.94 1.27 -13.51
C MET A 78 9.39 2.45 -12.72
N PHE A 79 8.18 2.89 -13.02
CA PHE A 79 7.58 4.00 -12.30
C PHE A 79 7.24 3.62 -10.85
N ALA A 80 6.72 2.42 -10.61
CA ALA A 80 6.50 1.90 -9.26
C ALA A 80 7.80 1.79 -8.47
N VAL A 81 8.83 1.17 -9.07
CA VAL A 81 10.15 1.00 -8.44
C VAL A 81 10.79 2.33 -8.08
N GLN A 82 10.67 3.34 -8.94
CA GLN A 82 11.18 4.67 -8.64
C GLN A 82 10.39 5.38 -7.55
N SER A 83 9.08 5.13 -7.44
CA SER A 83 8.19 5.88 -6.55
C SER A 83 8.13 5.33 -5.13
N LEU A 84 8.20 4.00 -4.95
CA LEU A 84 8.10 3.33 -3.65
C LEU A 84 9.08 3.87 -2.59
N PRO A 85 10.38 4.12 -2.89
CA PRO A 85 11.30 4.73 -1.93
C PRO A 85 10.86 6.11 -1.44
N TRP A 86 10.36 6.96 -2.33
CA TRP A 86 9.89 8.30 -1.97
C TRP A 86 8.62 8.25 -1.12
N ILE A 87 7.74 7.27 -1.33
CA ILE A 87 6.55 7.03 -0.50
C ILE A 87 6.95 6.55 0.90
N SER A 88 8.00 5.73 0.99
CA SER A 88 8.45 5.18 2.26
C SER A 88 8.94 6.26 3.23
N ILE A 89 9.57 7.33 2.74
CA ILE A 89 10.13 8.41 3.58
C ILE A 89 9.10 9.00 4.56
N PRO A 90 7.96 9.56 4.11
CA PRO A 90 6.95 10.08 5.05
C PRO A 90 6.22 8.96 5.81
N THR A 91 6.11 7.76 5.23
CA THR A 91 5.49 6.60 5.89
C THR A 91 6.28 6.16 7.13
N ILE A 92 7.60 6.23 7.08
CA ILE A 92 8.47 5.83 8.19
C ILE A 92 8.34 6.75 9.39
N LEU A 93 7.96 8.02 9.19
CA LEU A 93 7.62 8.90 10.31
C LEU A 93 6.44 8.32 11.11
N LEU A 94 5.43 7.77 10.44
CA LEU A 94 4.31 7.11 11.10
C LEU A 94 4.77 5.84 11.81
N PHE A 95 5.63 5.04 11.19
CA PHE A 95 6.18 3.85 11.82
C PHE A 95 7.05 4.16 13.04
N LEU A 96 7.85 5.23 13.00
CA LEU A 96 8.61 5.68 14.17
C LEU A 96 7.69 6.11 15.30
N LEU A 97 6.62 6.86 15.01
CA LEU A 97 5.62 7.23 16.02
C LEU A 97 4.93 5.98 16.60
N GLU A 98 4.62 5.00 15.75
CA GLU A 98 4.08 3.71 16.16
C GLU A 98 5.03 2.98 17.14
N LEU A 99 6.31 2.86 16.79
CA LEU A 99 7.36 2.25 17.63
C LEU A 99 7.56 2.98 18.96
N ARG A 100 7.37 4.30 18.98
CA ARG A 100 7.50 5.12 20.19
C ARG A 100 6.25 5.11 21.06
N GLY A 101 5.27 4.26 20.75
CA GLY A 101 4.09 4.05 21.57
C GLY A 101 2.98 5.10 21.40
N TYR A 102 3.01 5.90 20.32
CA TYR A 102 1.94 6.85 20.02
C TYR A 102 0.73 6.20 19.34
N SER A 103 0.86 4.95 18.88
CA SER A 103 -0.26 4.17 18.34
C SER A 103 -1.03 3.45 19.46
N LYS A 104 -2.27 3.07 19.15
CA LYS A 104 -3.15 2.25 20.01
C LYS A 104 -3.10 0.78 19.62
N LEU A 105 -1.98 0.32 19.06
CA LEU A 105 -1.77 -1.08 18.73
C LEU A 105 -1.58 -1.91 20.01
N TYR A 106 -2.22 -3.08 20.06
CA TYR A 106 -2.17 -3.97 21.22
C TYR A 106 -1.89 -5.42 20.83
N ASP A 107 -1.36 -6.19 21.79
CA ASP A 107 -0.96 -7.60 21.60
C ASP A 107 -1.98 -8.61 22.11
N ASP A 108 -2.84 -8.23 23.05
CA ASP A 108 -3.77 -9.15 23.72
C ASP A 108 -5.19 -9.08 23.11
N VAL A 109 -5.76 -10.23 22.73
CA VAL A 109 -7.10 -10.29 22.11
C VAL A 109 -8.22 -10.18 23.15
N GLY A 110 -7.92 -10.28 24.44
CA GLY A 110 -8.90 -10.39 25.54
C GLY A 110 -9.51 -11.79 25.65
N GLU A 111 -10.33 -12.00 26.69
CA GLU A 111 -11.04 -13.27 26.89
C GLU A 111 -12.18 -13.48 25.87
N PHE A 112 -12.42 -14.74 25.49
CA PHE A 112 -13.57 -15.11 24.67
C PHE A 112 -14.87 -15.04 25.50
N PRO A 113 -15.99 -14.51 24.98
CA PRO A 113 -16.25 -14.12 23.57
C PRO A 113 -16.07 -12.63 23.26
N SER A 114 -15.95 -11.76 24.26
CA SER A 114 -15.91 -10.30 24.06
C SER A 114 -14.71 -9.85 23.25
N GLY A 115 -13.53 -10.40 23.52
CA GLY A 115 -12.29 -10.08 22.80
C GLY A 115 -12.37 -10.35 21.30
N TRP A 116 -12.93 -11.50 20.92
CA TRP A 116 -13.13 -11.89 19.52
C TRP A 116 -14.18 -11.03 18.82
N PHE A 117 -15.25 -10.67 19.51
CA PHE A 117 -16.24 -9.72 18.97
C PHE A 117 -15.61 -8.36 18.69
N HIS A 118 -14.81 -7.83 19.63
CA HIS A 118 -14.07 -6.58 19.43
C HIS A 118 -13.10 -6.67 18.24
N LEU A 119 -12.43 -7.81 18.05
CA LEU A 119 -11.54 -8.03 16.91
C LEU A 119 -12.29 -7.97 15.58
N VAL A 120 -13.41 -8.68 15.45
CA VAL A 120 -14.23 -8.65 14.22
C VAL A 120 -14.73 -7.23 13.94
N VAL A 121 -15.26 -6.54 14.95
CA VAL A 121 -15.69 -5.14 14.81
C VAL A 121 -14.52 -4.26 14.37
N SER A 122 -13.33 -4.45 14.94
CA SER A 122 -12.13 -3.67 14.58
C SER A 122 -11.70 -3.85 13.12
N VAL A 123 -11.86 -5.06 12.57
CA VAL A 123 -11.59 -5.35 11.15
C VAL A 123 -12.61 -4.64 10.27
N LEU A 124 -13.90 -4.74 10.58
CA LEU A 124 -14.94 -4.09 9.79
C LEU A 124 -14.81 -2.57 9.84
N SER A 125 -14.52 -2.00 11.02
CA SER A 125 -14.31 -0.56 11.15
C SER A 125 -13.01 -0.10 10.47
N PHE A 126 -11.95 -0.92 10.47
CA PHE A 126 -10.74 -0.64 9.70
C PHE A 126 -11.06 -0.53 8.21
N LEU A 127 -11.68 -1.57 7.62
CA LEU A 127 -12.01 -1.59 6.20
C LEU A 127 -12.93 -0.43 5.81
N PHE A 128 -13.98 -0.17 6.60
CA PHE A 128 -14.88 0.95 6.35
C PHE A 128 -14.16 2.30 6.43
N PHE A 129 -13.33 2.52 7.46
CA PHE A 129 -12.59 3.76 7.62
C PHE A 129 -11.62 3.98 6.47
N THR A 130 -10.87 2.95 6.09
CA THR A 130 -9.86 3.06 5.03
C THR A 130 -10.52 3.30 3.69
N ASP A 131 -11.57 2.56 3.34
CA ASP A 131 -12.27 2.73 2.07
C ASP A 131 -12.89 4.12 1.94
N MET A 132 -13.56 4.62 3.00
CA MET A 132 -14.15 5.95 2.98
C MET A 132 -13.10 7.05 2.85
N LEU A 133 -11.99 6.94 3.59
CA LEU A 133 -10.97 7.99 3.58
C LEU A 133 -10.16 7.98 2.28
N ILE A 134 -9.85 6.79 1.73
CA ILE A 134 -9.24 6.63 0.41
C ILE A 134 -10.15 7.21 -0.66
N TYR A 135 -11.47 6.96 -0.60
CA TYR A 135 -12.42 7.56 -1.54
C TYR A 135 -12.32 9.09 -1.56
N TRP A 136 -12.32 9.73 -0.39
CA TRP A 136 -12.24 11.20 -0.33
C TRP A 136 -10.88 11.74 -0.77
N ILE A 137 -9.79 11.06 -0.40
CA ILE A 137 -8.44 11.39 -0.89
C ILE A 137 -8.38 11.29 -2.41
N HIS A 138 -8.86 10.17 -2.96
CA HIS A 138 -8.87 9.91 -4.39
C HIS A 138 -9.71 10.95 -5.14
N ARG A 139 -10.91 11.25 -4.63
CA ARG A 139 -11.74 12.34 -5.16
C ARG A 139 -11.04 13.70 -5.11
N GLY A 140 -10.30 13.97 -4.03
CA GLY A 140 -9.47 15.17 -3.91
C GLY A 140 -8.31 15.21 -4.92
N LEU A 141 -7.67 14.08 -5.18
CA LEU A 141 -6.61 13.94 -6.18
C LEU A 141 -7.12 14.21 -7.61
N HIS A 142 -8.39 13.93 -7.87
CA HIS A 142 -9.09 14.28 -9.12
C HIS A 142 -9.47 15.76 -9.24
N HIS A 143 -9.30 16.56 -8.19
CA HIS A 143 -9.57 17.99 -8.28
C HIS A 143 -8.61 18.66 -9.27
N ARG A 144 -9.11 19.58 -10.11
CA ARG A 144 -8.40 20.21 -11.25
C ARG A 144 -6.99 20.74 -10.94
N LEU A 145 -6.76 21.23 -9.72
CA LEU A 145 -5.48 21.81 -9.30
C LEU A 145 -4.42 20.72 -9.00
N VAL A 146 -4.86 19.55 -8.55
CA VAL A 146 -4.00 18.46 -8.08
C VAL A 146 -3.80 17.43 -9.19
N TYR A 147 -4.87 17.09 -9.92
CA TYR A 147 -4.90 16.01 -10.90
C TYR A 147 -3.73 16.07 -11.88
N LYS A 148 -3.53 17.19 -12.57
CA LYS A 148 -2.50 17.33 -13.61
C LYS A 148 -1.09 17.00 -13.12
N HIS A 149 -0.78 17.31 -11.87
CA HIS A 149 0.57 17.25 -11.32
C HIS A 149 0.83 15.97 -10.54
N VAL A 150 -0.18 15.44 -9.85
CA VAL A 150 -0.02 14.34 -8.90
C VAL A 150 -0.67 13.05 -9.42
N HIS A 151 -1.93 13.12 -9.89
CA HIS A 151 -2.72 11.92 -10.15
C HIS A 151 -2.78 11.49 -11.63
N LYS A 152 -2.60 12.43 -12.56
CA LYS A 152 -2.56 12.17 -14.01
C LYS A 152 -1.48 11.15 -14.42
N PRO A 153 -0.26 11.12 -13.82
CA PRO A 153 0.72 10.10 -14.14
C PRO A 153 0.18 8.67 -13.95
N HIS A 154 -0.56 8.44 -12.86
CA HIS A 154 -1.21 7.15 -12.60
C HIS A 154 -2.29 6.83 -13.64
N HIS A 155 -3.14 7.81 -13.97
CA HIS A 155 -4.19 7.66 -14.99
C HIS A 155 -3.69 7.62 -16.45
N THR A 156 -2.39 7.66 -16.68
CA THR A 156 -1.82 7.46 -18.03
C THR A 156 -2.01 6.01 -18.50
N TRP A 157 -2.10 5.06 -17.56
CA TRP A 157 -2.35 3.64 -17.82
C TRP A 157 -3.85 3.36 -17.97
N LYS A 158 -4.41 3.65 -19.15
CA LYS A 158 -5.87 3.47 -19.40
C LYS A 158 -6.32 2.02 -19.33
N ILE A 159 -5.48 1.12 -19.84
CA ILE A 159 -5.67 -0.33 -19.74
C ILE A 159 -4.59 -0.84 -18.80
N PRO A 160 -4.74 -0.67 -17.48
CA PRO A 160 -3.69 -0.98 -16.53
C PRO A 160 -3.42 -2.49 -16.52
N THR A 161 -2.15 -2.86 -16.30
CA THR A 161 -1.84 -4.19 -15.79
C THR A 161 -1.73 -4.15 -14.27
N PRO A 162 -1.64 -5.29 -13.57
CA PRO A 162 -1.46 -5.32 -12.11
C PRO A 162 -0.22 -4.52 -11.64
N PHE A 163 0.79 -4.39 -12.50
CA PHE A 163 1.98 -3.57 -12.23
C PHE A 163 1.70 -2.06 -12.19
N ALA A 164 0.57 -1.59 -12.76
CA ALA A 164 0.16 -0.18 -12.65
C ALA A 164 -0.29 0.22 -11.24
N SER A 165 -0.63 -0.76 -10.39
CA SER A 165 -1.20 -0.56 -9.05
C SER A 165 -0.39 0.38 -8.15
N HIS A 166 0.93 0.40 -8.30
CA HIS A 166 1.85 1.25 -7.53
C HIS A 166 2.62 2.25 -8.41
N ALA A 167 2.24 2.36 -9.69
CA ALA A 167 2.87 3.25 -10.67
C ALA A 167 2.25 4.65 -10.62
N PHE A 168 2.37 5.32 -9.48
CA PHE A 168 1.83 6.66 -9.22
C PHE A 168 2.90 7.62 -8.67
N HIS A 169 2.60 8.92 -8.71
CA HIS A 169 3.45 9.93 -8.10
C HIS A 169 3.63 9.65 -6.60
N PRO A 170 4.81 9.87 -5.97
CA PRO A 170 5.02 9.51 -4.57
C PRO A 170 4.02 10.14 -3.58
N LEU A 171 3.67 11.40 -3.79
CA LEU A 171 2.63 12.06 -2.97
C LEU A 171 1.26 11.38 -3.12
N ASP A 172 0.92 10.92 -4.32
CA ASP A 172 -0.33 10.21 -4.59
C ASP A 172 -0.37 8.91 -3.78
N GLY A 173 0.69 8.10 -3.92
CA GLY A 173 0.86 6.84 -3.21
C GLY A 173 0.84 6.98 -1.70
N PHE A 174 1.55 7.97 -1.17
CA PHE A 174 1.55 8.26 0.27
C PHE A 174 0.15 8.65 0.74
N LEU A 175 -0.53 9.55 0.05
CA LEU A 175 -1.88 9.98 0.44
C LEU A 175 -2.88 8.83 0.40
N GLN A 176 -2.85 7.98 -0.63
CA GLN A 176 -3.74 6.82 -0.73
C GLN A 176 -3.40 5.72 0.29
N GLY A 177 -2.13 5.56 0.68
CA GLY A 177 -1.71 4.61 1.71
C GLY A 177 -1.91 5.11 3.15
N LEU A 178 -2.00 6.42 3.35
CA LEU A 178 -2.08 7.07 4.66
C LEU A 178 -3.23 6.54 5.55
N PRO A 179 -4.46 6.31 5.05
CA PRO A 179 -5.58 5.84 5.87
C PRO A 179 -5.28 4.56 6.67
N TYR A 180 -4.55 3.61 6.07
CA TYR A 180 -4.18 2.36 6.73
C TYR A 180 -3.29 2.62 7.95
N HIS A 181 -2.35 3.57 7.82
CA HIS A 181 -1.35 3.86 8.85
C HIS A 181 -1.86 4.78 9.95
N ILE A 182 -2.81 5.68 9.66
CA ILE A 182 -3.37 6.57 10.69
C ILE A 182 -4.44 5.90 11.56
N TYR A 183 -5.12 4.87 11.04
CA TYR A 183 -6.16 4.15 11.77
C TYR A 183 -5.73 3.73 13.18
N PRO A 184 -4.58 3.03 13.37
CA PRO A 184 -4.15 2.62 14.70
C PRO A 184 -3.77 3.78 15.64
N PHE A 185 -3.63 5.01 15.17
CA PHE A 185 -3.44 6.18 16.04
C PHE A 185 -4.77 6.71 16.60
N ILE A 186 -5.88 6.41 15.93
CA ILE A 186 -7.22 6.88 16.31
C ILE A 186 -7.97 5.78 17.06
N PHE A 187 -7.93 4.55 16.55
CA PHE A 187 -8.68 3.41 17.07
C PHE A 187 -7.75 2.27 17.51
N PRO A 188 -8.11 1.52 18.56
CA PRO A 188 -7.33 0.36 18.96
C PRO A 188 -7.42 -0.75 17.91
N LEU A 189 -6.28 -1.40 17.63
CA LEU A 189 -6.21 -2.50 16.68
C LEU A 189 -5.16 -3.53 17.11
N HIS A 190 -5.48 -4.81 16.99
CA HIS A 190 -4.56 -5.88 17.33
C HIS A 190 -3.40 -5.93 16.32
N LYS A 191 -2.15 -6.04 16.78
CA LYS A 191 -0.95 -5.92 15.91
C LYS A 191 -0.91 -6.94 14.78
N MET A 192 -1.20 -8.21 15.07
CA MET A 192 -1.20 -9.25 14.03
C MET A 192 -2.34 -9.04 13.02
N VAL A 193 -3.47 -8.51 13.47
CA VAL A 193 -4.61 -8.20 12.60
C VAL A 193 -4.23 -7.03 11.70
N TYR A 194 -3.61 -5.99 12.24
CA TYR A 194 -3.08 -4.87 11.46
C TYR A 194 -2.09 -5.33 10.38
N LEU A 195 -1.14 -6.21 10.71
CA LEU A 195 -0.19 -6.76 9.74
C LEU A 195 -0.89 -7.61 8.66
N GLY A 196 -1.84 -8.46 9.05
CA GLY A 196 -2.62 -9.26 8.11
C GLY A 196 -3.47 -8.40 7.18
N LEU A 197 -4.11 -7.36 7.72
CA LEU A 197 -4.87 -6.38 6.93
C LEU A 197 -3.97 -5.60 5.99
N TYR A 198 -2.77 -5.19 6.43
CA TYR A 198 -1.80 -4.52 5.57
C TYR A 198 -1.45 -5.36 4.33
N ILE A 199 -1.21 -6.67 4.51
CA ILE A 199 -0.96 -7.60 3.38
C ILE A 199 -2.21 -7.72 2.51
N LEU A 200 -3.39 -7.89 3.11
CA LEU A 200 -4.66 -8.02 2.41
C LEU A 200 -4.96 -6.80 1.53
N VAL A 201 -4.79 -5.58 2.05
CA VAL A 201 -5.09 -4.35 1.29
C VAL A 201 -4.11 -4.12 0.15
N ASN A 202 -2.84 -4.54 0.29
CA ASN A 202 -1.87 -4.52 -0.82
C ASN A 202 -2.28 -5.50 -1.93
N PHE A 203 -2.67 -6.72 -1.55
CA PHE A 203 -3.21 -7.70 -2.50
C PHE A 203 -4.47 -7.17 -3.21
N TRP A 204 -5.40 -6.58 -2.46
CA TRP A 204 -6.61 -5.96 -2.99
C TRP A 204 -6.29 -4.82 -3.96
N THR A 205 -5.40 -3.92 -3.57
CA THR A 205 -4.95 -2.78 -4.40
C THR A 205 -4.38 -3.25 -5.74
N ILE A 206 -3.63 -4.35 -5.76
CA ILE A 206 -3.11 -4.93 -7.00
C ILE A 206 -4.24 -5.56 -7.83
N SER A 207 -5.15 -6.28 -7.17
CA SER A 207 -6.24 -7.01 -7.83
C SER A 207 -7.22 -6.08 -8.55
N ILE A 208 -7.48 -4.87 -8.03
CA ILE A 208 -8.36 -3.90 -8.70
C ILE A 208 -7.72 -3.23 -9.94
N HIS A 209 -6.44 -3.49 -10.23
CA HIS A 209 -5.71 -2.97 -11.40
C HIS A 209 -5.49 -4.02 -12.51
N ASP A 210 -6.19 -5.15 -12.45
CA ASP A 210 -6.05 -6.25 -13.43
C ASP A 210 -6.86 -6.04 -14.73
N GLY A 211 -7.39 -4.84 -14.96
CA GLY A 211 -8.11 -4.49 -16.17
C GLY A 211 -9.48 -5.18 -16.32
N ASN A 212 -9.97 -5.92 -15.32
CA ASN A 212 -11.31 -6.54 -15.38
C ASN A 212 -12.43 -5.50 -15.52
N GLY A 213 -12.25 -4.28 -14.98
CA GLY A 213 -13.18 -3.16 -15.22
C GLY A 213 -13.29 -2.77 -16.71
N CYS A 214 -12.20 -2.87 -17.48
CA CYS A 214 -12.18 -2.55 -18.92
C CYS A 214 -12.89 -3.62 -19.77
N LYS A 215 -13.01 -4.87 -19.31
CA LYS A 215 -13.77 -5.91 -20.03
C LYS A 215 -15.25 -5.55 -20.18
N ASN A 216 -15.78 -4.78 -19.23
CA ASN A 216 -17.16 -4.33 -19.22
C ASN A 216 -17.41 -3.06 -20.05
N GLU A 217 -16.41 -2.45 -20.71
CA GLU A 217 -16.63 -1.26 -21.56
C GLU A 217 -17.62 -1.53 -22.70
N LYS A 218 -17.74 -2.77 -23.19
CA LYS A 218 -18.81 -3.13 -24.15
C LYS A 218 -20.23 -2.98 -23.57
N LEU A 219 -20.40 -3.01 -22.25
CA LEU A 219 -21.66 -2.72 -21.55
C LEU A 219 -21.84 -1.24 -21.17
N PHE A 220 -20.74 -0.47 -21.05
CA PHE A 220 -20.74 0.92 -20.55
C PHE A 220 -20.32 1.98 -21.59
N ASN A 221 -20.32 1.64 -22.88
CA ASN A 221 -20.03 2.53 -24.02
C ASN A 221 -20.97 3.76 -24.19
N GLY A 222 -21.71 4.14 -23.14
CA GLY A 222 -22.53 5.35 -23.08
C GLY A 222 -21.93 6.52 -22.29
N GLU A 223 -21.02 6.32 -21.33
CA GLU A 223 -20.75 7.37 -20.32
C GLU A 223 -19.33 7.96 -20.28
N PHE A 224 -18.30 7.30 -20.83
CA PHE A 224 -16.92 7.80 -20.71
C PHE A 224 -16.43 8.70 -21.86
N THR A 225 -17.31 9.14 -22.77
CA THR A 225 -16.92 10.11 -23.83
C THR A 225 -17.04 11.58 -23.43
N LYS A 226 -17.46 11.93 -22.21
CA LYS A 226 -17.55 13.34 -21.81
C LYS A 226 -17.24 13.58 -20.34
N THR A 227 -15.98 13.87 -20.06
CA THR A 227 -15.64 14.89 -19.06
C THR A 227 -14.41 15.63 -19.57
N GLU A 228 -14.67 16.82 -20.10
CA GLU A 228 -13.71 17.90 -20.36
C GLU A 228 -13.06 18.41 -19.07
#